data_AF-A0AAJ1KZ41-F1
#
_entry.id   AF-A0AAJ1KZ41-F1
#
_cell.length_a   1.000
_cell.length_b   1.000
_cell.length_c   1.000
_cell.angle_alpha   90.00
_cell.angle_beta   90.00
_cell.angle_gamma   90.00
#
_symmetry.space_group_name_H-M   'P 1'
#
loop_
_entity.id
_entity.type
_entity.pdbx_description
1 polymer ?
#
loop_
_entity_poly.entity_id
_entity_poly.type
_entity_poly.pdbx_seq_one_letter_code
_entity_poly.pdbx_strand_id
1 'polypeptide(L)' 'RGLVTEMTDPGDELQASHPLRDAKVVVEDIEDNPGFFRVKLYAVPHFQVEGMDVNLSLVSQMPKAK' A
#
# COMPACT_ATOMS: atom_id res chain seq x y z
N ARG A 1 -13.95 -6.13 -4.40
CA ARG A 1 -12.88 -5.14 -4.68
C ARG A 1 -13.15 -3.75 -4.09
N GLY A 2 -14.24 -3.52 -3.34
CA GLY A 2 -14.60 -2.18 -2.86
C GLY A 2 -13.75 -1.57 -1.73
N LEU A 3 -12.59 -2.16 -1.40
CA LEU A 3 -11.64 -1.63 -0.42
C LEU A 3 -10.27 -1.35 -1.06
N VAL A 4 -10.16 -1.47 -2.38
CA VAL A 4 -8.92 -1.30 -3.14
C VAL A 4 -9.01 -0.06 -4.01
N THR A 5 -7.98 0.79 -3.99
CA THR A 5 -7.81 1.90 -4.95
C THR A 5 -6.42 1.87 -5.58
N GLU A 6 -6.37 1.77 -6.91
CA GLU A 6 -5.12 1.70 -7.70
C GLU A 6 -4.62 3.09 -8.15
N MET A 7 -5.32 4.16 -7.75
CA MET A 7 -4.93 5.53 -8.10
C MET A 7 -3.53 5.86 -7.56
N THR A 8 -2.71 6.53 -8.37
CA THR A 8 -1.31 6.84 -8.02
C THR A 8 -1.20 7.89 -6.93
N ASP A 9 -2.13 8.85 -6.89
CA ASP A 9 -2.25 9.90 -5.88
C ASP A 9 -3.72 10.09 -5.49
N PRO A 10 -4.31 9.17 -4.71
CA PRO A 10 -5.67 9.30 -4.22
C PRO A 10 -5.72 10.34 -3.10
N GLY A 11 -6.73 11.21 -3.09
CA GLY A 11 -6.95 12.12 -1.97
C GLY A 11 -7.23 11.39 -0.65
N ASP A 12 -7.00 12.06 0.46
CA ASP A 12 -7.06 11.48 1.82
C ASP A 12 -8.37 10.74 2.13
N GLU A 13 -9.51 11.30 1.71
CA GLU A 13 -10.84 10.70 1.91
C GLU A 13 -10.98 9.35 1.16
N LEU A 14 -10.38 9.26 -0.03
CA LEU A 14 -10.40 8.04 -0.82
C LEU A 14 -9.43 6.99 -0.26
N GLN A 15 -8.25 7.40 0.20
CA GLN A 15 -7.31 6.50 0.89
C GLN A 15 -7.89 5.94 2.18
N ALA A 16 -8.60 6.76 2.97
CA ALA A 16 -9.22 6.32 4.21
C ALA A 16 -10.38 5.33 3.97
N SER A 17 -11.19 5.55 2.94
CA SER A 17 -12.31 4.67 2.58
C SER A 17 -11.87 3.40 1.86
N HIS A 18 -10.73 3.42 1.16
CA HIS A 18 -10.16 2.29 0.42
C HIS A 18 -8.72 2.04 0.92
N PRO A 19 -8.54 1.35 2.06
CA PRO A 19 -7.25 1.28 2.76
C PRO A 19 -6.19 0.44 2.05
N LEU A 20 -6.59 -0.35 1.04
CA LEU A 20 -5.69 -1.21 0.28
C LEU A 20 -5.36 -0.58 -1.06
N ARG A 21 -4.08 -0.61 -1.43
CA ARG A 21 -3.62 -0.26 -2.78
C ARG A 21 -3.77 -1.43 -3.75
N ASP A 22 -3.57 -2.66 -3.26
CA ASP A 22 -3.77 -3.90 -4.02
C ASP A 22 -4.25 -5.02 -3.10
N ALA A 23 -5.00 -5.97 -3.65
CA ALA A 23 -5.41 -7.18 -2.95
C ALA A 23 -5.57 -8.35 -3.92
N LYS A 24 -5.01 -9.49 -3.55
CA LYS A 24 -5.08 -10.74 -4.32
C LYS A 24 -5.54 -11.89 -3.44
N VAL A 25 -6.46 -12.69 -3.96
CA VAL A 25 -6.93 -13.93 -3.33
C VAL A 25 -6.57 -15.10 -4.24
N VAL A 26 -5.93 -16.12 -3.66
CA VAL A 26 -5.64 -17.38 -4.34
C VAL A 26 -6.37 -18.48 -3.59
N VAL A 27 -7.13 -19.29 -4.31
CA VAL A 27 -7.83 -20.45 -3.79
C VAL A 27 -7.19 -21.69 -4.40
N GLU A 28 -6.79 -22.63 -3.56
CA GLU A 28 -6.16 -23.89 -3.96
C GLU A 28 -7.02 -25.04 -3.43
N ASP A 29 -7.24 -26.05 -4.26
CA ASP A 29 -7.89 -27.30 -3.84
C ASP A 29 -6.99 -28.08 -2.87
N ILE A 30 -7.63 -28.82 -1.94
CA ILE A 30 -6.94 -29.79 -1.09
C ILE A 30 -7.33 -31.17 -1.60
N GLU A 31 -6.49 -31.78 -2.43
CA GLU A 31 -6.77 -33.05 -3.12
C GLU A 31 -7.17 -34.18 -2.16
N ASP A 32 -6.56 -34.23 -0.97
CA ASP A 32 -6.82 -35.24 0.05
C ASP A 32 -8.14 -35.02 0.84
N ASN A 33 -8.80 -33.88 0.63
CA ASN A 33 -10.03 -33.54 1.36
C ASN A 33 -11.05 -32.83 0.44
N PRO A 34 -11.80 -33.60 -0.37
CA PRO A 34 -12.77 -33.06 -1.32
C PRO A 34 -13.78 -32.13 -0.65
N GLY A 35 -13.99 -30.95 -1.25
CA GLY A 35 -14.87 -29.91 -0.71
C GLY A 35 -14.18 -28.94 0.25
N PHE A 36 -12.90 -29.16 0.59
CA PHE A 36 -12.08 -28.20 1.31
C PHE A 36 -11.12 -27.45 0.37
N PHE A 37 -10.95 -26.16 0.65
CA PHE A 37 -10.09 -25.28 -0.12
C PHE A 37 -9.15 -24.53 0.81
N ARG A 38 -7.93 -24.29 0.36
CA ARG A 38 -6.96 -23.41 1.02
C ARG A 38 -7.04 -22.03 0.37
N VAL A 39 -7.25 -21.01 1.20
CA VAL A 39 -7.30 -19.61 0.74
C VAL A 39 -6.06 -18.87 1.22
N LYS A 40 -5.35 -18.23 0.28
CA LYS A 40 -4.24 -17.31 0.55
C LYS A 40 -4.69 -15.89 0.17
N LEU A 41 -4.61 -14.98 1.13
CA LEU A 41 -4.99 -13.58 0.95
C LEU A 41 -3.76 -12.68 1.04
N TYR A 42 -3.50 -11.93 -0.02
CA TYR A 42 -2.44 -10.93 -0.10
C TYR A 42 -3.09 -9.55 -0.09
N ALA A 43 -2.63 -8.67 0.77
CA ALA A 43 -3.11 -7.30 0.89
C ALA A 43 -1.93 -6.34 0.96
N VAL A 44 -1.98 -5.28 0.16
CA VAL A 44 -0.98 -4.21 0.14
C VAL A 44 -1.67 -2.93 0.63
N PRO A 45 -1.38 -2.44 1.86
CA PRO A 45 -1.98 -1.22 2.36
C PRO A 45 -1.34 0.03 1.72
N HIS A 46 -1.99 1.19 1.88
CA HIS A 46 -1.33 2.47 1.64
C HIS A 46 -0.22 2.70 2.67
N PHE A 47 0.96 3.13 2.21
CA PHE A 47 2.06 3.49 3.08
C PHE A 47 1.77 4.84 3.74
N GLN A 48 1.79 4.86 5.06
CA GLN A 48 1.73 6.09 5.84
C GLN A 48 3.15 6.57 6.11
N VAL A 49 3.34 7.89 6.04
CA VAL A 49 4.61 8.51 6.45
C VAL A 49 4.62 8.60 7.96
N GLU A 50 5.43 7.76 8.62
CA GLU A 50 5.52 7.73 10.09
C GLU A 50 6.46 8.81 10.66
N GLY A 51 7.38 9.33 9.85
CA GLY A 51 8.32 10.37 10.24
C GLY A 51 9.22 10.81 9.09
N MET A 52 9.81 11.98 9.22
CA MET A 52 10.77 12.53 8.26
C MET A 52 11.94 13.18 9.00
N ASP A 53 13.16 12.75 8.69
CA ASP A 53 14.38 13.39 9.20
C ASP A 53 14.69 14.64 8.37
N VAL A 54 14.59 15.81 9.01
CA VAL A 54 14.86 17.10 8.38
C VAL A 54 16.20 17.63 8.86
N ASN A 55 17.18 17.73 7.97
CA ASN A 55 18.47 18.34 8.24
C ASN A 55 18.48 19.81 7.76
N LEU A 56 18.58 20.75 8.69
CA LEU A 56 18.85 22.15 8.38
C LEU A 56 20.34 22.44 8.48
N SER A 57 20.90 23.12 7.49
CA SER A 57 22.30 23.55 7.49
C SER A 57 22.40 24.99 6.98
N LEU A 58 23.20 25.81 7.66
CA LEU A 58 23.50 27.16 7.23
C LEU A 58 24.58 27.10 6.13
N VAL A 59 24.25 27.54 4.92
CA VAL A 59 25.18 27.59 3.78
C VAL A 59 25.37 29.03 3.31
N SER A 60 26.60 29.42 2.97
CA SER A 60 26.88 30.79 2.49
C SER A 60 26.43 31.01 1.04
N GLN A 61 26.28 29.94 0.28
CA GLN A 61 25.78 29.96 -1.09
C GLN A 61 24.82 28.79 -1.27
N MET A 62 23.59 29.06 -1.68
CA MET A 62 22.62 28.01 -1.96
C MET A 62 23.14 27.13 -3.11
N PRO A 63 23.13 25.79 -2.95
CA PRO A 63 23.40 24.90 -4.07
C PRO A 63 22.35 25.15 -5.16
N LYS A 64 22.77 25.18 -6.42
CA LYS A 64 21.84 25.35 -7.54
C LYS A 64 20.84 24.19 -7.52
N ALA A 65 19.54 24.51 -7.52
CA ALA A 65 18.50 23.51 -7.71
C ALA A 65 18.75 22.75 -9.01
N LYS A 66 18.65 21.42 -8.96
CA LYS A 66 18.78 20.55 -10.12
C LYS A 66 17.45 20.42 -10.83
#